data_AF-A0A9E5XZY2-F1
#
_entry.id   AF-A0A9E5XZY2-F1
#
_cell.length_a   1.000
_cell.length_b   1.000
_cell.length_c   1.000
_cell.angle_alpha   90.00
_cell.angle_beta   90.00
_cell.angle_gamma   90.00
#
_symmetry.space_group_name_H-M   'P 1'
#
loop_
_entity.id
_entity.type
_entity.pdbx_description
1 polymer ?
#
loop_
_entity_poly.entity_id
_entity_poly.type
_entity_poly.pdbx_seq_one_letter_code
_entity_poly.pdbx_strand_id
1 'polypeptide(L)'
;MKKKIFGQVFLVFLTLVFAVSSAWAIEASLVSDSVKAGKPITVKGKIDPGQDIYIVVCTDKMFKPADAPGSKERSKLTKKFGDTAIPPTYYIITNKPNDFATPKSVAKGQTTGPFAFPPFKFMVRVNKIKQWSEIPETAKTMLGPVSTEAQWKFLIYTHEKKFGINTVSKERPIGGGNARMVMTDYETQKEDWNKGVTLKLNKETGEFEMTMTPYKNLAPHTKMSVYVNGQKTGGFTIIPSTFYFPTACCYMNPLIVLLGAFIIGVLFVIMGAAGGLFTAAYQITVIGTKGPIGINAANTIKPTNLFLTLCSPITGLISYFKAKRFAWPVAIFFALGILIGAFFIGPTFSAKYLPLKAYKFYLGIICLLIGFKLFHESLPSTIEKKKALKAIVQKFNKAVEEAKRTGKAAELGKVEFDKFNFIKFDMRFWGETFVARPLTMLIGGIIMGMIASSFGVGGGFMFMPFMTTFMGYPMYLAVPIALAGTFATSCGGIAKYILMGYQPDWIMAACIAGGAIGGGMVGPRIQKKLPEIFLKRMLALALIIVFMKYTKLLPFMR
;
A
#
# COMPACT_ATOMS: atom_id res chain seq x y z
N MET A 1 64.64 -21.01 53.80
CA MET A 1 64.27 -21.11 52.36
C MET A 1 62.78 -20.92 52.03
N LYS A 2 61.81 -21.14 52.92
CA LYS A 2 60.36 -21.07 52.58
C LYS A 2 59.75 -19.66 52.39
N LYS A 3 60.32 -18.59 52.96
CA LYS A 3 59.76 -17.21 52.84
C LYS A 3 60.08 -16.50 51.51
N LYS A 4 61.19 -16.82 50.83
CA LYS A 4 61.54 -16.20 49.53
C LYS A 4 60.72 -16.76 48.35
N ILE A 5 60.32 -18.03 48.43
CA ILE A 5 59.53 -18.70 47.38
C ILE A 5 58.09 -18.16 47.37
N PHE A 6 57.49 -17.88 48.54
CA PHE A 6 56.13 -17.34 48.63
C PHE A 6 56.01 -15.91 48.08
N GLY A 7 57.03 -15.08 48.31
CA GLY A 7 57.09 -13.72 47.74
C GLY A 7 57.23 -13.73 46.22
N GLN A 8 58.04 -14.63 45.66
CA GLN A 8 58.21 -14.75 44.21
C GLN A 8 56.99 -15.38 43.52
N VAL A 9 56.33 -16.36 44.13
CA VAL A 9 55.08 -16.95 43.59
C VAL A 9 53.94 -15.93 43.66
N PHE A 10 53.85 -15.12 44.72
CA PHE A 10 52.85 -14.05 44.82
C PHE A 10 53.11 -12.91 43.82
N LEU A 11 54.38 -12.54 43.57
CA LEU A 11 54.73 -11.55 42.56
C LEU A 11 54.47 -12.05 41.13
N VAL A 12 54.71 -13.34 40.87
CA VAL A 12 54.41 -14.00 39.59
C VAL A 12 52.89 -14.12 39.39
N PHE A 13 52.12 -14.40 40.44
CA PHE A 13 50.66 -14.40 40.37
C PHE A 13 50.09 -12.98 40.16
N LEU A 14 50.65 -11.95 40.82
CA LEU A 14 50.22 -10.57 40.62
C LEU A 14 50.56 -10.04 39.22
N THR A 15 51.70 -10.44 38.65
CA THR A 15 52.06 -10.10 37.27
C THR A 15 51.27 -10.90 36.23
N LEU A 16 50.86 -12.13 36.53
CA LEU A 16 49.92 -12.90 35.68
C LEU A 16 48.47 -12.39 35.75
N VAL A 17 48.03 -11.83 36.88
CA VAL A 17 46.71 -11.19 37.02
C VAL A 17 46.67 -9.82 36.31
N PHE A 18 47.80 -9.09 36.23
CA PHE A 18 47.91 -7.87 35.43
C PHE A 18 48.25 -8.12 33.94
N ALA A 19 48.56 -9.36 33.55
CA ALA A 19 48.73 -9.76 32.15
C ALA A 19 47.43 -10.30 31.51
N VAL A 20 46.28 -10.15 32.18
CA VAL A 20 44.96 -10.35 31.58
C VAL A 20 44.66 -9.12 30.71
N SER A 21 45.03 -9.25 29.43
CA SER A 21 44.49 -8.52 28.29
C SER A 21 44.04 -7.08 28.56
N SER A 22 44.95 -6.12 28.36
CA SER A 22 44.58 -4.80 27.86
C SER A 22 44.03 -4.94 26.42
N ALA A 23 42.88 -5.60 26.27
CA ALA A 23 42.02 -5.33 25.13
C ALA A 23 41.57 -3.88 25.31
N TRP A 24 42.00 -2.99 24.41
CA TRP A 24 41.52 -1.62 24.46
C TRP A 24 40.00 -1.72 24.30
N ALA A 25 39.25 -1.21 25.28
CA ALA A 25 37.80 -1.20 25.20
C ALA A 25 37.40 -0.48 23.91
N ILE A 26 36.39 -1.00 23.19
CA ILE A 26 35.87 -0.33 21.99
C ILE A 26 35.31 1.02 22.44
N GLU A 27 36.03 2.10 22.14
CA GLU A 27 35.61 3.46 22.42
C GLU A 27 34.89 3.99 21.21
N ALA A 28 33.56 3.87 21.17
CA ALA A 28 32.76 4.43 20.10
C ALA A 28 31.63 5.29 20.67
N SER A 29 31.29 6.36 19.95
CA SER A 29 30.27 7.32 20.35
C SER A 29 29.43 7.74 19.14
N LEU A 30 28.17 8.05 19.42
CA LEU A 30 27.26 8.61 18.42
C LEU A 30 27.41 10.12 18.44
N VAL A 31 27.37 10.74 17.26
CA VAL A 31 27.39 12.21 17.14
C VAL A 31 26.07 12.83 17.64
N SER A 32 24.99 12.06 17.70
CA SER A 32 23.69 12.52 18.18
C SER A 32 22.84 11.36 18.72
N ASP A 33 22.13 11.62 19.83
CA ASP A 33 21.15 10.70 20.43
C ASP A 33 19.79 10.74 19.72
N SER A 34 19.63 11.64 18.74
CA SER A 34 18.40 11.74 17.95
C SER A 34 18.63 12.17 16.51
N VAL A 35 17.86 11.59 15.59
CA VAL A 35 18.05 11.83 14.15
C VAL A 35 16.70 12.04 13.49
N LYS A 36 16.57 13.12 12.73
CA LYS A 36 15.36 13.39 11.92
C LYS A 36 15.21 12.30 10.85
N ALA A 37 14.01 11.75 10.68
CA ALA A 37 13.78 10.65 9.74
C ALA A 37 14.30 10.96 8.31
N GLY A 38 15.12 10.07 7.77
CA GLY A 38 15.75 10.23 6.46
C GLY A 38 16.99 11.14 6.43
N LYS A 39 17.50 11.56 7.60
CA LYS A 39 18.82 12.20 7.74
C LYS A 39 19.88 11.17 8.17
N PRO A 40 21.16 11.44 7.88
CA PRO A 40 22.25 10.54 8.25
C PRO A 40 22.49 10.50 9.76
N ILE A 41 23.02 9.37 10.24
CA ILE A 41 23.65 9.19 11.55
C ILE A 41 25.14 8.95 11.36
N THR A 42 25.95 9.54 12.24
CA THR A 42 27.41 9.35 12.26
C THR A 42 27.84 8.70 13.56
N VAL A 43 28.71 7.70 13.46
CA VAL A 43 29.34 6.96 14.55
C VAL A 43 30.84 7.09 14.39
N LYS A 44 31.52 7.51 15.45
CA LYS A 44 32.98 7.66 15.49
C LYS A 44 33.53 6.84 16.62
N GLY A 45 34.77 6.40 16.49
CA GLY A 45 35.40 5.67 17.57
C GLY A 45 36.74 5.09 17.19
N LYS A 46 37.22 4.23 18.08
CA LYS A 46 38.46 3.49 17.95
C LYS A 46 38.19 2.01 18.25
N ILE A 47 38.72 1.16 17.41
CA ILE A 47 38.82 -0.29 17.63
C ILE A 47 40.29 -0.68 17.78
N ASP A 48 40.58 -1.91 18.19
CA ASP A 48 41.98 -2.37 18.25
C ASP A 48 42.62 -2.27 16.84
N PRO A 49 43.86 -1.75 16.74
CA PRO A 49 44.61 -1.70 15.49
C PRO A 49 44.64 -3.05 14.75
N GLY A 50 44.54 -2.99 13.42
CA GLY A 50 44.54 -4.17 12.55
C GLY A 50 43.22 -4.91 12.44
N GLN A 51 42.23 -4.66 13.32
CA GLN A 51 40.91 -5.30 13.23
C GLN A 51 40.08 -4.76 12.06
N ASP A 52 39.17 -5.61 11.57
CA ASP A 52 38.10 -5.18 10.67
C ASP A 52 36.92 -4.63 11.47
N ILE A 53 36.11 -3.80 10.81
CA ILE A 53 35.01 -3.11 11.45
C ILE A 53 33.65 -3.66 10.99
N TYR A 54 32.78 -3.91 11.97
CA TYR A 54 31.43 -4.40 11.79
C TYR A 54 30.49 -3.53 12.61
N ILE A 55 29.72 -2.67 11.94
CA ILE A 55 28.76 -1.79 12.60
C ILE A 55 27.36 -2.25 12.26
N VAL A 56 26.59 -2.64 13.29
CA VAL A 56 25.19 -3.00 13.15
C VAL A 56 24.32 -1.84 13.61
N VAL A 57 23.43 -1.38 12.72
CA VAL A 57 22.41 -0.37 13.05
C VAL A 57 21.04 -1.01 12.90
N CYS A 58 20.31 -1.13 14.00
CA CYS A 58 19.03 -1.83 13.99
C CYS A 58 18.01 -1.23 14.95
N THR A 59 16.73 -1.57 14.77
CA THR A 59 15.67 -1.21 15.72
C THR A 59 15.82 -1.98 17.03
N ASP A 60 15.64 -1.30 18.17
CA ASP A 60 15.70 -1.92 19.51
C ASP A 60 14.58 -2.95 19.69
N LYS A 61 13.38 -2.60 19.22
CA LYS A 61 12.21 -3.45 19.36
C LYS A 61 12.30 -4.59 18.34
N MET A 62 12.40 -5.81 18.87
CA MET A 62 12.27 -7.03 18.09
C MET A 62 10.83 -7.23 17.63
N PHE A 63 10.65 -7.83 16.45
CA PHE A 63 9.38 -8.26 15.89
C PHE A 63 9.33 -9.79 15.84
N LYS A 64 8.28 -10.35 16.44
CA LYS A 64 7.92 -11.76 16.28
C LYS A 64 6.78 -11.90 15.29
N PRO A 65 6.69 -13.03 14.57
CA PRO A 65 5.55 -13.32 13.71
C PRO A 65 4.18 -13.16 14.37
N ALA A 66 4.06 -13.50 15.66
CA ALA A 66 2.85 -13.35 16.46
C ALA A 66 2.39 -11.87 16.60
N ASP A 67 3.34 -10.92 16.58
CA ASP A 67 3.07 -9.49 16.72
C ASP A 67 2.44 -8.86 15.46
N ALA A 68 2.39 -9.61 14.35
CA ALA A 68 1.78 -9.13 13.12
C ALA A 68 0.28 -8.83 13.36
N PRO A 69 -0.19 -7.58 13.12
CA PRO A 69 -1.60 -7.24 13.33
C PRO A 69 -2.53 -7.96 12.35
N GLY A 70 -2.06 -8.17 11.11
CA GLY A 70 -2.81 -8.88 10.07
C GLY A 70 -2.89 -10.37 10.35
N SER A 71 -4.11 -10.90 10.48
CA SER A 71 -4.34 -12.34 10.74
C SER A 71 -3.67 -13.28 9.72
N LYS A 72 -3.62 -12.89 8.44
CA LYS A 72 -3.01 -13.68 7.37
C LYS A 72 -1.49 -13.59 7.37
N GLU A 73 -0.95 -12.40 7.57
CA GLU A 73 0.49 -12.17 7.72
C GLU A 73 1.02 -12.93 8.93
N ARG A 74 0.33 -12.84 10.08
CA ARG A 74 0.63 -13.60 11.30
C ARG A 74 0.72 -15.09 11.02
N SER A 75 -0.37 -15.69 10.54
CA SER A 75 -0.42 -17.14 10.23
C SER A 75 0.70 -17.58 9.28
N LYS A 76 0.96 -16.80 8.22
CA LYS A 76 2.00 -17.12 7.23
C LYS A 76 3.42 -16.98 7.77
N LEU A 77 3.68 -15.98 8.61
CA LEU A 77 5.00 -15.78 9.22
C LEU A 77 5.24 -16.80 10.34
N THR A 78 4.25 -17.05 11.20
CA THR A 78 4.35 -18.04 12.28
C THR A 78 4.59 -19.44 11.72
N LYS A 79 3.89 -19.83 10.64
CA LYS A 79 4.14 -21.11 9.96
C LYS A 79 5.58 -21.27 9.45
N LYS A 80 6.28 -20.17 9.16
CA LYS A 80 7.65 -20.19 8.60
C LYS A 80 8.75 -19.99 9.63
N PHE A 81 8.50 -19.19 10.65
CA PHE A 81 9.54 -18.70 11.57
C PHE A 81 9.19 -18.92 13.04
N GLY A 82 8.02 -19.50 13.37
CA GLY A 82 7.59 -19.75 14.74
C GLY A 82 7.63 -18.47 15.58
N ASP A 83 8.35 -18.55 16.70
CA ASP A 83 8.54 -17.44 17.64
C ASP A 83 9.86 -16.67 17.45
N THR A 84 10.57 -16.91 16.34
CA THR A 84 11.84 -16.25 16.03
C THR A 84 11.63 -14.74 15.95
N ALA A 85 12.36 -14.01 16.79
CA ALA A 85 12.30 -12.55 16.87
C ALA A 85 13.49 -11.91 16.16
N ILE A 86 13.24 -10.91 15.30
CA ILE A 86 14.28 -10.14 14.61
C ILE A 86 14.02 -8.65 14.70
N PRO A 87 15.04 -7.79 14.63
CA PRO A 87 14.83 -6.37 14.44
C PRO A 87 14.27 -6.12 13.03
N PRO A 88 13.11 -5.46 12.88
CA PRO A 88 12.50 -5.21 11.56
C PRO A 88 13.41 -4.44 10.60
N THR A 89 14.16 -3.47 11.13
CA THR A 89 15.16 -2.72 10.38
C THR A 89 16.53 -3.12 10.89
N TYR A 90 17.40 -3.57 10.00
CA TYR A 90 18.71 -4.11 10.35
C TYR A 90 19.71 -3.87 9.23
N TYR A 91 20.80 -3.19 9.56
CA TYR A 91 21.87 -2.85 8.64
C TYR A 91 23.21 -3.33 9.20
N ILE A 92 24.08 -3.83 8.34
CA ILE A 92 25.48 -4.15 8.60
C ILE A 92 26.32 -3.24 7.70
N ILE A 93 27.17 -2.41 8.30
CA ILE A 93 28.14 -1.57 7.60
C ILE A 93 29.53 -2.09 7.98
N THR A 94 30.32 -2.48 6.98
CA THR A 94 31.63 -3.10 7.22
C THR A 94 32.60 -2.82 6.08
N ASN A 95 33.91 -2.88 6.36
CA ASN A 95 34.96 -2.91 5.34
C ASN A 95 35.12 -4.29 4.68
N LYS A 96 34.46 -5.34 5.21
CA LYS A 96 34.41 -6.70 4.64
C LYS A 96 32.97 -7.13 4.28
N PRO A 97 32.29 -6.46 3.34
CA PRO A 97 30.90 -6.79 2.99
C PRO A 97 30.76 -8.21 2.40
N ASN A 98 31.84 -8.74 1.80
CA ASN A 98 31.86 -10.08 1.20
C ASN A 98 31.66 -11.22 2.20
N ASP A 99 31.85 -10.97 3.49
CA ASP A 99 31.62 -11.96 4.54
C ASP A 99 30.13 -12.28 4.70
N PHE A 100 29.24 -11.34 4.36
CA PHE A 100 27.80 -11.46 4.56
C PHE A 100 26.99 -11.48 3.27
N ALA A 101 27.48 -10.88 2.19
CA ALA A 101 26.75 -10.81 0.93
C ALA A 101 27.69 -10.77 -0.28
N THR A 102 27.19 -11.24 -1.42
CA THR A 102 27.93 -11.26 -2.67
C THR A 102 27.10 -10.55 -3.76
N PRO A 103 27.64 -9.54 -4.44
CA PRO A 103 27.00 -8.95 -5.60
C PRO A 103 26.80 -10.01 -6.69
N LYS A 104 25.56 -10.19 -7.16
CA LYS A 104 25.22 -11.13 -8.23
C LYS A 104 24.28 -10.48 -9.24
N SER A 105 24.48 -10.80 -10.52
CA SER A 105 23.54 -10.46 -11.58
C SER A 105 22.45 -11.52 -11.66
N VAL A 106 21.21 -11.14 -11.38
CA VAL A 106 20.05 -12.03 -11.38
C VAL A 106 19.10 -11.62 -12.50
N ALA A 107 18.76 -12.58 -13.36
CA ALA A 107 17.73 -12.37 -14.37
C ALA A 107 16.38 -12.12 -13.70
N LYS A 108 15.81 -10.94 -13.91
CA LYS A 108 14.43 -10.62 -13.55
C LYS A 108 13.62 -10.34 -14.79
N GLY A 109 12.33 -10.55 -14.72
CA GLY A 109 11.49 -10.54 -15.90
C GLY A 109 10.20 -11.30 -15.68
N GLN A 110 9.38 -11.36 -16.72
CA GLN A 110 8.18 -12.16 -16.73
C GLN A 110 8.25 -13.06 -17.97
N THR A 111 8.55 -14.33 -17.73
CA THR A 111 8.74 -15.35 -18.77
C THR A 111 7.59 -16.35 -18.83
N THR A 112 6.69 -16.31 -17.84
CA THR A 112 5.51 -17.16 -17.74
C THR A 112 4.28 -16.35 -17.30
N GLY A 113 3.11 -16.79 -17.76
CA GLY A 113 1.80 -16.20 -17.44
C GLY A 113 1.24 -15.26 -18.52
N PRO A 114 -0.01 -14.81 -18.37
CA PRO A 114 -0.79 -14.11 -19.41
C PRO A 114 -0.23 -12.74 -19.86
N PHE A 115 0.86 -12.27 -19.26
CA PHE A 115 1.54 -11.00 -19.56
C PHE A 115 3.05 -11.20 -19.83
N ALA A 116 3.45 -12.43 -20.14
CA ALA A 116 4.81 -12.79 -20.51
C ALA A 116 5.03 -12.74 -22.04
N PHE A 117 4.27 -11.91 -22.76
CA PHE A 117 4.39 -11.79 -24.22
C PHE A 117 4.63 -10.32 -24.63
N PRO A 118 5.77 -10.00 -25.28
CA PRO A 118 6.93 -10.88 -25.44
C PRO A 118 7.62 -11.17 -24.10
N PRO A 119 8.16 -12.38 -23.88
CA PRO A 119 8.85 -12.71 -22.64
C PRO A 119 10.12 -11.87 -22.55
N PHE A 120 10.21 -11.03 -21.53
CA PHE A 120 11.38 -10.19 -21.34
C PHE A 120 12.13 -10.60 -20.07
N LYS A 121 13.45 -10.73 -20.20
CA LYS A 121 14.40 -10.84 -19.09
C LYS A 121 15.33 -9.64 -19.15
N PHE A 122 15.57 -9.03 -18.00
CA PHE A 122 16.57 -8.00 -17.80
C PHE A 122 17.41 -8.39 -16.61
N MET A 123 18.72 -8.18 -16.73
CA MET A 123 19.64 -8.48 -15.64
C MET A 123 19.58 -7.36 -14.60
N VAL A 124 19.43 -7.75 -13.35
CA VAL A 124 19.48 -6.84 -12.21
C VAL A 124 20.63 -7.27 -11.33
N ARG A 125 21.53 -6.34 -11.03
CA ARG A 125 22.57 -6.52 -10.04
C ARG A 125 21.96 -6.42 -8.64
N VAL A 126 22.15 -7.43 -7.79
CA VAL A 126 21.60 -7.49 -6.44
C VAL A 126 22.69 -7.89 -5.45
N ASN A 127 22.64 -7.37 -4.23
CA ASN A 127 23.49 -7.85 -3.15
C ASN A 127 22.86 -9.10 -2.52
N LYS A 128 23.38 -10.29 -2.86
CA LYS A 128 22.81 -11.58 -2.44
C LYS A 128 23.34 -11.94 -1.05
N ILE A 129 22.46 -12.08 -0.06
CA ILE A 129 22.88 -12.38 1.31
C ILE A 129 23.27 -13.87 1.41
N LYS A 130 24.42 -14.13 2.03
CA LYS A 130 24.97 -15.47 2.28
C LYS A 130 24.14 -16.24 3.29
N GLN A 131 24.15 -17.57 3.18
CA GLN A 131 23.55 -18.43 4.21
C GLN A 131 24.37 -18.39 5.49
N TRP A 132 23.76 -18.72 6.63
CA TRP A 132 24.45 -18.68 7.93
C TRP A 132 25.73 -19.53 7.96
N SER A 133 25.73 -20.68 7.30
CA SER A 133 26.88 -21.58 7.19
C SER A 133 28.05 -21.00 6.38
N GLU A 134 27.80 -19.98 5.53
CA GLU A 134 28.81 -19.36 4.66
C GLU A 134 29.46 -18.12 5.31
N ILE A 135 28.99 -17.71 6.50
CA ILE A 135 29.52 -16.57 7.25
C ILE A 135 30.67 -17.06 8.13
N PRO A 136 31.83 -16.37 8.16
CA PRO A 136 32.92 -16.69 9.07
C PRO A 136 32.48 -16.66 10.54
N GLU A 137 32.97 -17.58 11.37
CA GLU A 137 32.60 -17.64 12.81
C GLU A 137 32.94 -16.34 13.55
N THR A 138 34.08 -15.73 13.23
CA THR A 138 34.48 -14.43 13.78
C THR A 138 33.53 -13.30 13.40
N ALA A 139 32.89 -13.36 12.24
CA ALA A 139 31.94 -12.35 11.80
C ALA A 139 30.54 -12.56 12.42
N LYS A 140 30.17 -13.80 12.75
CA LYS A 140 28.89 -14.13 13.41
C LYS A 140 28.77 -13.51 14.79
N THR A 141 29.86 -13.43 15.55
CA THR A 141 29.87 -12.80 16.88
C THR A 141 29.68 -11.28 16.81
N MET A 142 29.87 -10.67 15.64
CA MET A 142 29.79 -9.21 15.44
C MET A 142 28.39 -8.71 15.05
N LEU A 143 27.40 -9.61 14.93
CA LEU A 143 26.05 -9.31 14.41
C LEU A 143 25.10 -8.67 15.43
N GLY A 144 25.60 -8.30 16.61
CA GLY A 144 24.82 -7.66 17.67
C GLY A 144 23.67 -8.55 18.16
N PRO A 145 22.40 -8.15 18.02
CA PRO A 145 21.26 -8.88 18.59
C PRO A 145 20.85 -10.13 17.78
N VAL A 146 21.54 -10.45 16.69
CA VAL A 146 21.28 -11.60 15.82
C VAL A 146 22.38 -12.63 16.03
N SER A 147 22.06 -13.74 16.68
CA SER A 147 23.04 -14.76 17.08
C SER A 147 22.71 -16.17 16.58
N THR A 148 21.54 -16.36 15.97
CA THR A 148 21.06 -17.69 15.56
C THR A 148 20.80 -17.78 14.06
N GLU A 149 20.97 -18.98 13.51
CA GLU A 149 20.65 -19.27 12.11
C GLU A 149 19.17 -18.97 11.78
N ALA A 150 18.26 -19.23 12.72
CA ALA A 150 16.83 -18.96 12.55
C ALA A 150 16.55 -17.46 12.35
N GLN A 151 17.16 -16.60 13.17
CA GLN A 151 17.06 -15.15 13.03
C GLN A 151 17.65 -14.67 11.71
N TRP A 152 18.82 -15.20 11.32
CA TRP A 152 19.45 -14.86 10.05
C TRP A 152 18.59 -15.27 8.84
N LYS A 153 18.05 -16.49 8.84
CA LYS A 153 17.09 -16.96 7.81
C LYS A 153 15.87 -16.05 7.73
N PHE A 154 15.36 -15.57 8.87
CA PHE A 154 14.25 -14.63 8.88
C PHE A 154 14.66 -13.26 8.30
N LEU A 155 15.84 -12.73 8.63
CA LEU A 155 16.36 -11.49 8.04
C LEU A 155 16.56 -11.59 6.53
N ILE A 156 17.16 -12.68 6.02
CA ILE A 156 17.26 -12.94 4.58
C ILE A 156 15.86 -12.89 3.94
N TYR A 157 14.86 -13.53 4.56
CA TYR A 157 13.50 -13.51 4.04
C TYR A 157 12.90 -12.10 3.99
N THR A 158 13.14 -11.26 5.01
CA THR A 158 12.63 -9.89 5.05
C THR A 158 13.35 -8.94 4.12
N HIS A 159 14.57 -9.25 3.66
CA HIS A 159 15.34 -8.40 2.76
C HIS A 159 15.35 -8.87 1.30
N GLU A 160 15.13 -10.16 1.02
CA GLU A 160 15.17 -10.69 -0.35
C GLU A 160 13.80 -11.07 -0.91
N LYS A 161 12.86 -11.53 -0.06
CA LYS A 161 11.54 -11.97 -0.54
C LYS A 161 10.57 -10.80 -0.48
N LYS A 162 9.91 -10.53 -1.63
CA LYS A 162 8.91 -9.46 -1.77
C LYS A 162 7.86 -9.43 -0.66
N PHE A 163 7.42 -10.59 -0.17
CA PHE A 163 6.47 -10.64 0.93
C PHE A 163 7.10 -10.13 2.23
N GLY A 164 8.28 -10.63 2.61
CA GLY A 164 9.01 -10.17 3.78
C GLY A 164 9.33 -8.67 3.70
N ILE A 165 9.78 -8.19 2.54
CA ILE A 165 10.07 -6.76 2.33
C ILE A 165 8.83 -5.89 2.53
N ASN A 166 7.71 -6.23 1.90
CA ASN A 166 6.49 -5.42 2.00
C ASN A 166 5.76 -5.54 3.34
N THR A 167 6.11 -6.52 4.17
CA THR A 167 5.41 -6.80 5.43
C THR A 167 6.24 -6.45 6.66
N VAL A 168 7.56 -6.67 6.66
CA VAL A 168 8.41 -6.52 7.87
C VAL A 168 9.42 -5.41 7.72
N SER A 169 10.39 -5.52 6.79
CA SER A 169 11.46 -4.52 6.67
C SER A 169 11.00 -3.19 6.09
N LYS A 170 9.94 -3.21 5.26
CA LYS A 170 9.28 -2.04 4.63
C LYS A 170 10.15 -1.18 3.73
N GLU A 171 11.42 -1.51 3.62
CA GLU A 171 12.37 -0.76 2.83
C GLU A 171 12.08 -0.92 1.33
N ARG A 172 12.46 0.10 0.55
CA ARG A 172 12.33 0.04 -0.91
C ARG A 172 13.45 -0.85 -1.46
N PRO A 173 13.12 -1.90 -2.24
CA PRO A 173 14.15 -2.66 -2.95
C PRO A 173 14.92 -1.78 -3.92
N ILE A 174 16.24 -1.96 -3.98
CA ILE A 174 17.14 -1.24 -4.89
C ILE A 174 17.42 -2.09 -6.14
N GLY A 175 17.49 -1.44 -7.31
CA GLY A 175 17.64 -2.12 -8.60
C GLY A 175 16.48 -3.05 -8.99
N GLY A 176 15.42 -3.18 -8.17
CA GLY A 176 14.38 -4.21 -8.33
C GLY A 176 14.73 -5.56 -7.68
N GLY A 177 15.81 -5.58 -6.89
CA GLY A 177 16.38 -6.72 -6.18
C GLY A 177 15.89 -6.88 -4.74
N ASN A 178 16.80 -6.59 -3.83
CA ASN A 178 16.73 -6.78 -2.38
C ASN A 178 16.61 -5.42 -1.67
N ALA A 179 16.12 -5.42 -0.43
CA ALA A 179 16.26 -4.31 0.50
C ALA A 179 17.73 -4.18 0.97
N ARG A 180 18.12 -3.03 1.52
CA ARG A 180 19.49 -2.81 1.99
C ARG A 180 19.66 -3.55 3.31
N MET A 181 20.77 -4.25 3.46
CA MET A 181 21.12 -4.91 4.71
C MET A 181 22.63 -4.83 4.90
N VAL A 182 23.39 -5.44 3.99
CA VAL A 182 24.86 -5.42 4.02
C VAL A 182 25.36 -4.31 3.11
N MET A 183 26.18 -3.42 3.66
CA MET A 183 26.68 -2.22 2.99
C MET A 183 28.15 -1.97 3.35
N THR A 184 28.82 -1.18 2.53
CA THR A 184 30.17 -0.68 2.76
C THR A 184 30.27 0.77 2.27
N ASP A 185 31.47 1.34 2.33
CA ASP A 185 31.75 2.68 1.83
C ASP A 185 31.39 2.82 0.34
N TYR A 186 30.62 3.87 0.02
CA TYR A 186 30.16 4.11 -1.35
C TYR A 186 31.30 4.46 -2.32
N GLU A 187 32.33 5.17 -1.85
CA GLU A 187 33.47 5.53 -2.70
C GLU A 187 34.32 4.31 -3.07
N THR A 188 34.45 3.38 -2.13
CA THR A 188 35.15 2.10 -2.33
C THR A 188 34.33 1.15 -3.22
N GLN A 189 33.02 1.04 -2.99
CA GLN A 189 32.13 0.20 -3.78
C GLN A 189 30.89 0.98 -4.23
N LYS A 190 30.94 1.52 -5.46
CA LYS A 190 29.91 2.38 -6.07
C LYS A 190 28.65 1.62 -6.52
N GLU A 191 28.03 0.89 -5.61
CA GLU A 191 26.78 0.16 -5.81
C GLU A 191 25.60 0.95 -5.24
N ASP A 192 24.41 0.82 -5.86
CA ASP A 192 23.23 1.61 -5.47
C ASP A 192 22.80 1.38 -4.00
N TRP A 193 23.05 0.20 -3.44
CA TRP A 193 22.72 -0.10 -2.04
C TRP A 193 23.71 0.51 -1.04
N ASN A 194 24.88 0.96 -1.48
CA ASN A 194 25.85 1.68 -0.64
C ASN A 194 25.61 3.20 -0.65
N LYS A 195 24.73 3.73 -1.51
CA LYS A 195 24.44 5.18 -1.58
C LYS A 195 24.06 5.75 -0.21
N GLY A 196 24.71 6.86 0.17
CA GLY A 196 24.50 7.51 1.46
C GLY A 196 25.15 6.77 2.64
N VAL A 197 26.16 5.93 2.38
CA VAL A 197 27.06 5.32 3.36
C VAL A 197 28.49 5.80 3.08
N THR A 198 29.16 6.27 4.12
CA THR A 198 30.59 6.58 4.14
C THR A 198 31.21 5.79 5.28
N LEU A 199 32.28 5.06 5.02
CA LEU A 199 33.01 4.32 6.05
C LEU A 199 34.51 4.55 5.87
N LYS A 200 35.10 5.23 6.85
CA LYS A 200 36.55 5.43 6.95
C LYS A 200 37.06 4.62 8.13
N LEU A 201 38.12 3.86 7.91
CA LEU A 201 38.82 3.09 8.95
C LEU A 201 40.31 3.25 8.69
N ASN A 202 41.04 3.79 9.67
CA ASN A 202 42.49 3.72 9.70
C ASN A 202 42.88 2.42 10.41
N LYS A 203 43.47 1.47 9.67
CA LYS A 203 43.85 0.17 10.23
C LYS A 203 45.07 0.24 11.17
N GLU A 204 45.91 1.26 11.04
CA GLU A 204 47.10 1.43 11.87
C GLU A 204 46.74 1.99 13.24
N THR A 205 45.85 2.99 13.28
CA THR A 205 45.41 3.62 14.53
C THR A 205 44.17 2.98 15.13
N GLY A 206 43.37 2.27 14.32
CA GLY A 206 42.06 1.75 14.71
C GLY A 206 40.93 2.78 14.70
N GLU A 207 41.22 4.03 14.34
CA GLU A 207 40.21 5.10 14.28
C GLU A 207 39.25 4.90 13.11
N PHE A 208 37.95 5.11 13.37
CA PHE A 208 36.94 4.99 12.34
C PHE A 208 35.88 6.09 12.41
N GLU A 209 35.29 6.37 11.25
CA GLU A 209 34.13 7.22 11.09
C GLU A 209 33.17 6.56 10.10
N MET A 210 31.96 6.25 10.56
CA MET A 210 30.89 5.72 9.74
C MET A 210 29.74 6.71 9.71
N THR A 211 29.25 7.03 8.53
CA THR A 211 28.01 7.77 8.33
C THR A 211 27.07 6.97 7.46
N MET A 212 25.81 6.82 7.86
CA MET A 212 24.80 6.14 7.06
C MET A 212 23.44 6.81 7.16
N THR A 213 22.64 6.74 6.11
CA THR A 213 21.26 7.25 6.12
C THR A 213 20.26 6.08 6.29
N PRO A 214 19.59 5.96 7.46
CA PRO A 214 18.54 4.97 7.66
C PRO A 214 17.34 5.22 6.75
N TYR A 215 16.44 4.22 6.68
CA TYR A 215 15.22 4.34 5.88
C TYR A 215 14.37 5.57 6.27
N LYS A 216 14.01 6.38 5.28
CA LYS A 216 13.34 7.67 5.50
C LYS A 216 11.96 7.62 6.14
N ASN A 217 11.28 6.48 6.08
CA ASN A 217 9.91 6.31 6.61
C ASN A 217 9.88 5.52 7.93
N LEU A 218 10.99 5.46 8.66
CA LEU A 218 10.97 4.96 10.04
C LEU A 218 10.00 5.78 10.89
N ALA A 219 9.20 5.10 11.71
CA ALA A 219 8.18 5.76 12.52
C ALA A 219 8.82 6.74 13.53
N PRO A 220 8.17 7.87 13.84
CA PRO A 220 8.58 8.76 14.92
C PRO A 220 8.77 7.98 16.22
N HIS A 221 9.75 8.40 17.02
CA HIS A 221 10.10 7.80 18.31
C HIS A 221 10.57 6.33 18.25
N THR A 222 10.88 5.82 17.05
CA THR A 222 11.54 4.52 16.93
C THR A 222 12.93 4.60 17.55
N LYS A 223 13.19 3.74 18.54
CA LYS A 223 14.53 3.58 19.15
C LYS A 223 15.38 2.65 18.30
N MET A 224 16.59 3.11 17.99
CA MET A 224 17.59 2.40 17.23
C MET A 224 18.80 2.13 18.11
N SER A 225 19.42 0.97 17.96
CA SER A 225 20.67 0.58 18.62
C SER A 225 21.78 0.50 17.59
N VAL A 226 22.97 0.86 18.05
CA VAL A 226 24.22 0.75 17.30
C VAL A 226 25.14 -0.20 18.05
N TYR A 227 25.64 -1.19 17.32
CA TYR A 227 26.66 -2.11 17.81
C TYR A 227 27.92 -1.97 16.96
N VAL A 228 29.09 -1.95 17.59
CA VAL A 228 30.39 -1.94 16.93
C VAL A 228 31.14 -3.19 17.37
N ASN A 229 31.55 -4.03 16.42
CA ASN A 229 32.21 -5.32 16.65
C ASN A 229 31.50 -6.15 17.74
N GLY A 230 30.17 -6.26 17.63
CA GLY A 230 29.33 -7.06 18.53
C GLY A 230 28.94 -6.37 19.85
N GLN A 231 29.66 -5.33 20.29
CA GLN A 231 29.35 -4.60 21.52
C GLN A 231 28.35 -3.48 21.28
N LYS A 232 27.36 -3.32 22.18
CA LYS A 232 26.38 -2.24 22.09
C LYS A 232 27.05 -0.92 22.50
N THR A 233 27.23 -0.04 21.53
CA THR A 233 27.91 1.25 21.72
C THR A 233 26.94 2.35 22.15
N GLY A 234 25.70 2.30 21.68
CA GLY A 234 24.70 3.31 22.02
C GLY A 234 23.42 3.15 21.21
N GLY A 235 22.61 4.20 21.20
CA GLY A 235 21.36 4.21 20.46
C GLY A 235 20.87 5.62 20.19
N PHE A 236 20.00 5.76 19.19
CA PHE A 236 19.42 7.05 18.82
C PHE A 236 17.92 6.91 18.56
N THR A 237 17.19 8.00 18.74
CA THR A 237 15.74 8.05 18.52
C THR A 237 15.40 8.78 17.23
N ILE A 238 14.46 8.23 16.45
CA ILE A 238 13.98 8.89 15.23
C ILE A 238 13.02 10.03 15.59
N ILE A 239 13.34 11.24 15.15
CA ILE A 239 12.47 12.43 15.26
C ILE A 239 11.69 12.60 13.94
N PRO A 240 10.39 12.98 14.00
CA PRO A 240 9.58 13.15 12.79
C PRO A 240 10.19 14.16 11.82
N SER A 241 10.16 13.84 10.52
CA SER A 241 10.64 14.75 9.48
C SER A 241 9.59 15.80 9.08
N THR A 242 8.36 15.32 8.90
CA THR A 242 7.12 16.08 8.66
C THR A 242 5.98 15.38 9.42
N PHE A 243 4.72 15.71 9.11
CA PHE A 243 3.59 14.91 9.58
C PHE A 243 3.73 13.44 9.15
N TYR A 244 3.47 12.53 10.10
CA TYR A 244 3.59 11.09 9.91
C TYR A 244 2.21 10.43 9.99
N PHE A 245 1.88 9.65 8.96
CA PHE A 245 0.66 8.86 8.91
C PHE A 245 0.94 7.45 9.48
N PRO A 246 0.47 7.11 10.70
CA PRO A 246 0.91 5.90 11.40
C PRO A 246 0.53 4.61 10.68
N THR A 247 -0.71 4.56 10.18
CA THR A 247 -1.23 3.38 9.51
C THR A 247 -0.69 3.30 8.08
N ALA A 248 -0.55 4.43 7.38
CA ALA A 248 0.10 4.43 6.06
C ALA A 248 1.61 4.13 6.12
N CYS A 249 2.26 4.39 7.28
CA CYS A 249 3.68 4.24 7.53
C CYS A 249 4.53 5.08 6.54
N CYS A 250 4.22 6.36 6.45
CA CYS A 250 4.92 7.32 5.61
C CYS A 250 4.84 8.75 6.15
N TYR A 251 5.89 9.54 5.88
CA TYR A 251 5.87 10.99 6.06
C TYR A 251 5.24 11.66 4.84
N MET A 252 4.23 12.49 5.06
CA MET A 252 3.56 13.23 3.99
C MET A 252 2.87 14.47 4.54
N ASN A 253 2.86 15.57 3.79
CA ASN A 253 2.09 16.75 4.16
C ASN A 253 0.58 16.48 3.97
N PRO A 254 -0.28 16.64 5.00
CA PRO A 254 -1.72 16.43 4.89
C PRO A 254 -2.38 17.28 3.79
N LEU A 255 -1.85 18.47 3.50
CA LEU A 255 -2.35 19.33 2.41
C LEU A 255 -2.13 18.70 1.04
N ILE A 256 -1.01 17.99 0.83
CA ILE A 256 -0.78 17.25 -0.42
C ILE A 256 -1.86 16.17 -0.54
N VAL A 257 -2.10 15.41 0.53
CA VAL A 257 -3.15 14.37 0.56
C VAL A 257 -4.52 14.96 0.18
N LEU A 258 -4.89 16.08 0.81
CA LEU A 258 -6.16 16.77 0.58
C LEU A 258 -6.28 17.32 -0.85
N LEU A 259 -5.27 18.02 -1.36
CA LEU A 259 -5.29 18.61 -2.71
C LEU A 259 -5.30 17.55 -3.80
N GLY A 260 -4.51 16.48 -3.63
CA GLY A 260 -4.55 15.34 -4.56
C GLY A 260 -5.90 14.66 -4.57
N ALA A 261 -6.51 14.48 -3.40
CA ALA A 261 -7.87 13.95 -3.30
C ALA A 261 -8.93 14.90 -3.87
N PHE A 262 -8.74 16.22 -3.75
CA PHE A 262 -9.59 17.22 -4.40
C PHE A 262 -9.58 17.08 -5.92
N ILE A 263 -8.40 16.97 -6.53
CA ILE A 263 -8.28 16.71 -7.97
C ILE A 263 -9.00 15.41 -8.33
N ILE A 264 -8.81 14.34 -7.54
CA ILE A 264 -9.51 13.06 -7.76
C ILE A 264 -11.03 13.21 -7.64
N GLY A 265 -11.52 14.01 -6.70
CA GLY A 265 -12.95 14.32 -6.54
C GLY A 265 -13.53 15.08 -7.74
N VAL A 266 -12.79 16.03 -8.29
CA VAL A 266 -13.16 16.72 -9.54
C VAL A 266 -13.25 15.71 -10.68
N LEU A 267 -12.22 14.88 -10.86
CA LEU A 267 -12.19 13.83 -11.89
C LEU A 267 -13.30 12.79 -11.68
N PHE A 268 -13.68 12.50 -10.44
CA PHE A 268 -14.74 11.55 -10.09
C PHE A 268 -16.10 12.00 -10.61
N VAL A 269 -16.49 13.25 -10.36
CA VAL A 269 -17.77 13.79 -10.85
C VAL A 269 -17.82 13.77 -12.37
N ILE A 270 -16.68 14.08 -12.97
CA ILE A 270 -16.51 14.16 -14.40
C ILE A 270 -16.64 12.78 -15.08
N MET A 271 -16.05 11.73 -14.49
CA MET A 271 -16.03 10.37 -15.06
C MET A 271 -17.24 9.53 -14.66
N GLY A 272 -17.84 9.85 -13.51
CA GLY A 272 -18.69 8.94 -12.76
C GLY A 272 -17.87 7.83 -12.06
N ALA A 273 -18.29 7.48 -10.85
CA ALA A 273 -18.13 6.20 -10.14
C ALA A 273 -16.75 5.46 -10.09
N ALA A 274 -15.65 6.03 -10.63
CA ALA A 274 -14.31 5.43 -10.74
C ALA A 274 -13.27 6.00 -9.75
N GLY A 275 -13.71 6.81 -8.78
CA GLY A 275 -12.84 7.60 -7.89
C GLY A 275 -11.95 6.73 -7.02
N GLY A 276 -12.46 5.59 -6.55
CA GLY A 276 -11.69 4.63 -5.75
C GLY A 276 -10.47 4.05 -6.50
N LEU A 277 -10.52 3.94 -7.84
CA LEU A 277 -9.38 3.49 -8.66
C LEU A 277 -8.25 4.52 -8.63
N PHE A 278 -8.59 5.81 -8.78
CA PHE A 278 -7.62 6.89 -8.72
C PHE A 278 -7.09 7.13 -7.32
N THR A 279 -7.91 6.98 -6.28
CA THR A 279 -7.43 7.09 -4.90
C THR A 279 -6.44 5.98 -4.57
N ALA A 280 -6.69 4.75 -5.02
CA ALA A 280 -5.70 3.67 -4.95
C ALA A 280 -4.41 4.03 -5.71
N ALA A 281 -4.54 4.60 -6.90
CA ALA A 281 -3.41 5.07 -7.69
C ALA A 281 -2.57 6.11 -6.93
N TYR A 282 -3.25 7.09 -6.36
CA TYR A 282 -2.69 8.19 -5.62
C TYR A 282 -1.95 7.75 -4.35
N GLN A 283 -2.58 6.90 -3.53
CA GLN A 283 -1.97 6.38 -2.31
C GLN A 283 -0.68 5.58 -2.59
N ILE A 284 -0.68 4.78 -3.66
CA ILE A 284 0.47 3.96 -4.00
C ILE A 284 1.61 4.78 -4.63
N THR A 285 1.27 5.74 -5.49
CA THR A 285 2.26 6.36 -6.37
C THR A 285 2.76 7.71 -5.88
N VAL A 286 1.89 8.52 -5.27
CA VAL A 286 2.24 9.86 -4.79
C VAL A 286 2.52 9.81 -3.30
N ILE A 287 1.59 9.26 -2.52
CA ILE A 287 1.76 9.17 -1.05
C ILE A 287 2.83 8.14 -0.69
N GLY A 288 2.83 6.99 -1.37
CA GLY A 288 3.80 5.92 -1.15
C GLY A 288 3.47 5.05 0.08
N THR A 289 2.18 4.86 0.37
CA THR A 289 1.67 4.05 1.49
C THR A 289 2.35 2.67 1.57
N LYS A 290 2.90 2.35 2.76
CA LYS A 290 3.65 1.12 3.05
C LYS A 290 2.90 0.16 3.97
N GLY A 291 1.98 0.67 4.79
CA GLY A 291 1.36 -0.08 5.88
C GLY A 291 2.33 -0.34 7.04
N PRO A 292 1.83 -0.59 8.26
CA PRO A 292 2.68 -0.81 9.43
C PRO A 292 3.42 -2.15 9.34
N ILE A 293 4.41 -2.33 10.22
CA ILE A 293 5.14 -3.59 10.38
C ILE A 293 4.14 -4.71 10.67
N GLY A 294 4.27 -5.84 9.97
CA GLY A 294 3.36 -6.99 10.07
C GLY A 294 2.12 -6.92 9.17
N ILE A 295 1.90 -5.85 8.39
CA ILE A 295 0.75 -5.74 7.47
C ILE A 295 1.21 -5.48 6.04
N ASN A 296 0.63 -6.11 5.02
CA ASN A 296 0.93 -5.73 3.63
C ASN A 296 0.32 -4.36 3.27
N ALA A 297 1.07 -3.47 2.60
CA ALA A 297 0.60 -2.14 2.17
C ALA A 297 -0.78 -2.14 1.49
N ALA A 298 -1.06 -3.16 0.66
CA ALA A 298 -2.33 -3.28 -0.04
C ALA A 298 -3.52 -3.38 0.94
N ASN A 299 -3.34 -4.04 2.08
CA ASN A 299 -4.39 -4.22 3.08
C ASN A 299 -4.62 -2.96 3.92
N THR A 300 -3.72 -1.98 3.87
CA THR A 300 -3.90 -0.64 4.45
C THR A 300 -4.61 0.33 3.49
N ILE A 301 -4.27 0.25 2.20
CA ILE A 301 -4.81 1.15 1.16
C ILE A 301 -6.32 0.92 0.95
N LYS A 302 -6.73 -0.36 0.87
CA LYS A 302 -8.12 -0.75 0.58
C LYS A 302 -9.14 -0.18 1.58
N PRO A 303 -9.02 -0.37 2.91
CA PRO A 303 -9.97 0.19 3.87
C PRO A 303 -9.96 1.73 3.86
N THR A 304 -8.80 2.37 3.68
CA THR A 304 -8.69 3.83 3.56
C THR A 304 -9.43 4.36 2.33
N ASN A 305 -9.36 3.66 1.20
CA ASN A 305 -10.12 4.02 0.00
C ASN A 305 -11.63 3.76 0.15
N LEU A 306 -12.02 2.68 0.82
CA LEU A 306 -13.43 2.39 1.07
C LEU A 306 -14.08 3.47 1.94
N PHE A 307 -13.31 4.11 2.83
CA PHE A 307 -13.81 5.23 3.61
C PHE A 307 -14.20 6.43 2.73
N LEU A 308 -13.41 6.75 1.71
CA LEU A 308 -13.79 7.76 0.72
C LEU A 308 -15.14 7.42 0.07
N THR A 309 -15.28 6.18 -0.39
CA THR A 309 -16.50 5.72 -1.07
C THR A 309 -17.67 5.49 -0.11
N LEU A 310 -17.44 5.55 1.21
CA LEU A 310 -18.48 5.62 2.23
C LEU A 310 -19.06 7.04 2.32
N CYS A 311 -18.21 8.07 2.33
CA CYS A 311 -18.64 9.45 2.53
C CYS A 311 -19.26 10.07 1.28
N SER A 312 -18.69 9.80 0.10
CA SER A 312 -19.13 10.47 -1.14
C SER A 312 -20.59 10.20 -1.56
N PRO A 313 -21.18 9.00 -1.36
CA PRO A 313 -22.56 8.72 -1.79
C PRO A 313 -23.63 9.29 -0.85
N ILE A 314 -23.31 9.66 0.39
CA ILE A 314 -24.29 10.00 1.43
C ILE A 314 -25.16 11.19 1.01
N THR A 315 -24.53 12.27 0.52
CA THR A 315 -25.25 13.49 0.09
C THR A 315 -26.20 13.21 -1.07
N GLY A 316 -25.75 12.39 -2.03
CA GLY A 316 -26.57 11.93 -3.16
C GLY A 316 -27.75 11.08 -2.69
N LEU A 317 -27.50 10.07 -1.84
CA LEU A 317 -28.54 9.20 -1.30
C LEU A 317 -29.61 9.98 -0.55
N ILE A 318 -29.23 10.89 0.36
CA ILE A 318 -30.17 11.74 1.09
C ILE A 318 -31.06 12.52 0.12
N SER A 319 -30.47 13.08 -0.94
CA SER A 319 -31.22 13.85 -1.95
C SER A 319 -32.24 12.98 -2.70
N TYR A 320 -31.87 11.74 -3.07
CA TYR A 320 -32.78 10.82 -3.76
C TYR A 320 -33.90 10.28 -2.86
N PHE A 321 -33.60 10.03 -1.58
CA PHE A 321 -34.63 9.66 -0.58
C PHE A 321 -35.64 10.80 -0.39
N LYS A 322 -35.16 12.04 -0.19
CA LYS A 322 -36.03 13.22 -0.10
C LYS A 322 -36.88 13.43 -1.35
N ALA A 323 -36.33 13.16 -2.52
CA ALA A 323 -37.04 13.28 -3.79
C ALA A 323 -38.03 12.15 -4.07
N LYS A 324 -38.14 11.11 -3.21
CA LYS A 324 -38.96 9.90 -3.43
C LYS A 324 -38.68 9.16 -4.75
N ARG A 325 -37.46 9.31 -5.28
CA ARG A 325 -37.00 8.66 -6.54
C ARG A 325 -36.18 7.40 -6.28
N PHE A 326 -36.23 6.85 -5.07
CA PHE A 326 -35.45 5.71 -4.66
C PHE A 326 -36.25 4.41 -4.83
N ALA A 327 -35.80 3.55 -5.74
CA ALA A 327 -36.40 2.24 -6.01
C ALA A 327 -36.06 1.23 -4.92
N TRP A 328 -36.66 1.42 -3.74
CA TRP A 328 -36.27 0.74 -2.51
C TRP A 328 -36.33 -0.80 -2.56
N PRO A 329 -37.33 -1.48 -3.17
CA PRO A 329 -37.36 -2.94 -3.07
C PRO A 329 -36.21 -3.58 -3.83
N VAL A 330 -35.92 -3.13 -5.06
CA VAL A 330 -34.79 -3.61 -5.87
C VAL A 330 -33.44 -3.20 -5.26
N ALA A 331 -33.37 -1.97 -4.75
CA ALA A 331 -32.15 -1.45 -4.15
C ALA A 331 -31.73 -2.23 -2.90
N ILE A 332 -32.69 -2.67 -2.07
CA ILE A 332 -32.39 -3.46 -0.87
C ILE A 332 -31.77 -4.80 -1.23
N PHE A 333 -32.33 -5.56 -2.18
CA PHE A 333 -31.72 -6.84 -2.59
C PHE A 333 -30.30 -6.66 -3.14
N PHE A 334 -30.09 -5.60 -3.94
CA PHE A 334 -28.76 -5.29 -4.45
C PHE A 334 -27.78 -4.91 -3.33
N ALA A 335 -28.21 -4.02 -2.42
CA ALA A 335 -27.40 -3.56 -1.30
C ALA A 335 -27.09 -4.69 -0.31
N LEU A 336 -28.05 -5.57 -0.02
CA LEU A 336 -27.86 -6.77 0.81
C LEU A 336 -26.87 -7.74 0.15
N GLY A 337 -27.05 -8.01 -1.14
CA GLY A 337 -26.12 -8.87 -1.88
C GLY A 337 -24.70 -8.31 -1.84
N ILE A 338 -24.57 -7.01 -2.11
CA ILE A 338 -23.30 -6.29 -1.98
C ILE A 338 -22.73 -6.41 -0.59
N LEU A 339 -23.53 -6.20 0.46
CA LEU A 339 -23.06 -6.25 1.84
C LEU A 339 -22.52 -7.65 2.17
N ILE A 340 -23.21 -8.70 1.73
CA ILE A 340 -22.77 -10.09 1.89
C ILE A 340 -21.42 -10.31 1.17
N GLY A 341 -21.35 -9.96 -0.11
CA GLY A 341 -20.12 -10.08 -0.89
C GLY A 341 -18.97 -9.25 -0.31
N ALA A 342 -19.25 -8.04 0.14
CA ALA A 342 -18.28 -7.09 0.65
C ALA A 342 -17.80 -7.41 2.07
N PHE A 343 -18.63 -8.04 2.90
CA PHE A 343 -18.28 -8.38 4.28
C PHE A 343 -17.72 -9.81 4.42
N PHE A 344 -18.32 -10.81 3.77
CA PHE A 344 -17.92 -12.21 3.98
C PHE A 344 -16.83 -12.67 3.01
N ILE A 345 -16.83 -12.17 1.77
CA ILE A 345 -16.04 -12.76 0.68
C ILE A 345 -14.89 -11.85 0.25
N GLY A 346 -15.14 -10.57 -0.04
CA GLY A 346 -14.15 -9.72 -0.70
C GLY A 346 -12.85 -9.49 0.11
N PRO A 347 -12.91 -9.00 1.36
CA PRO A 347 -11.70 -8.71 2.14
C PRO A 347 -10.90 -9.98 2.49
N THR A 348 -11.60 -11.09 2.75
CA THR A 348 -10.99 -12.40 3.01
C THR A 348 -10.31 -12.96 1.76
N PHE A 349 -10.97 -12.89 0.61
CA PHE A 349 -10.39 -13.23 -0.70
C PHE A 349 -9.17 -12.36 -1.01
N SER A 350 -9.30 -11.05 -0.83
CA SER A 350 -8.26 -10.07 -1.12
C SER A 350 -7.01 -10.23 -0.25
N ALA A 351 -7.17 -10.47 1.05
CA ALA A 351 -6.04 -10.72 1.94
C ALA A 351 -5.29 -12.02 1.59
N LYS A 352 -5.99 -13.03 1.04
CA LYS A 352 -5.40 -14.32 0.68
C LYS A 352 -4.72 -14.29 -0.69
N TYR A 353 -5.36 -13.70 -1.70
CA TYR A 353 -4.96 -13.84 -3.10
C TYR A 353 -4.50 -12.55 -3.77
N LEU A 354 -4.64 -11.39 -3.13
CA LEU A 354 -4.37 -10.09 -3.74
C LEU A 354 -3.24 -9.31 -3.02
N PRO A 355 -1.99 -9.85 -3.00
CA PRO A 355 -0.82 -9.11 -2.52
C PRO A 355 -0.55 -7.91 -3.43
N LEU A 356 0.23 -6.92 -2.94
CA LEU A 356 0.45 -5.65 -3.65
C LEU A 356 0.85 -5.78 -5.14
N LYS A 357 1.64 -6.80 -5.52
CA LYS A 357 1.97 -7.06 -6.94
C LYS A 357 0.72 -7.40 -7.75
N ALA A 358 -0.06 -8.36 -7.29
CA ALA A 358 -1.29 -8.79 -7.96
C ALA A 358 -2.33 -7.67 -7.94
N TYR A 359 -2.45 -6.96 -6.82
CA TYR A 359 -3.31 -5.79 -6.67
C TYR A 359 -3.05 -4.75 -7.77
N LYS A 360 -1.79 -4.27 -7.89
CA LYS A 360 -1.41 -3.31 -8.93
C LYS A 360 -1.71 -3.86 -10.32
N PHE A 361 -1.36 -5.12 -10.55
CA PHE A 361 -1.54 -5.78 -11.83
C PHE A 361 -3.01 -5.77 -12.29
N TYR A 362 -3.92 -6.35 -11.49
CA TYR A 362 -5.34 -6.41 -11.83
C TYR A 362 -6.02 -5.04 -11.83
N LEU A 363 -5.63 -4.16 -10.90
CA LEU A 363 -6.10 -2.77 -10.89
C LEU A 363 -5.72 -2.05 -12.19
N GLY A 364 -4.51 -2.30 -12.71
CA GLY A 364 -4.08 -1.80 -14.00
C GLY A 364 -4.97 -2.30 -15.13
N ILE A 365 -5.27 -3.60 -15.19
CA ILE A 365 -6.15 -4.17 -16.23
C ILE A 365 -7.55 -3.54 -16.18
N ILE A 366 -8.12 -3.38 -14.99
CA ILE A 366 -9.40 -2.68 -14.81
C ILE A 366 -9.31 -1.25 -15.36
N CYS A 367 -8.24 -0.52 -15.05
CA CYS A 367 -8.01 0.82 -15.59
C CYS A 367 -7.92 0.82 -17.13
N LEU A 368 -7.24 -0.16 -17.73
CA LEU A 368 -7.14 -0.28 -19.19
C LEU A 368 -8.52 -0.48 -19.84
N LEU A 369 -9.32 -1.41 -19.32
CA LEU A 369 -10.65 -1.71 -19.87
C LEU A 369 -11.57 -0.49 -19.80
N ILE A 370 -11.54 0.23 -18.68
CA ILE A 370 -12.32 1.47 -18.51
C ILE A 370 -11.77 2.57 -19.42
N GLY A 371 -10.45 2.71 -19.51
CA GLY A 371 -9.79 3.69 -20.36
C GLY A 371 -10.13 3.48 -21.85
N PHE A 372 -10.06 2.24 -22.32
CA PHE A 372 -10.47 1.86 -23.67
C PHE A 372 -11.95 2.15 -23.92
N LYS A 373 -12.83 1.79 -22.99
CA LYS A 373 -14.26 2.11 -23.07
C LYS A 373 -14.51 3.61 -23.19
N LEU A 374 -13.87 4.42 -22.35
CA LEU A 374 -14.01 5.88 -22.38
C LEU A 374 -13.49 6.48 -23.71
N PHE A 375 -12.38 5.95 -24.22
CA PHE A 375 -11.83 6.35 -25.50
C PHE A 375 -12.78 6.01 -26.66
N HIS A 376 -13.32 4.78 -26.67
CA HIS A 376 -14.30 4.33 -27.66
C HIS A 376 -15.60 5.16 -27.60
N GLU A 377 -16.04 5.57 -26.40
CA GLU A 377 -17.17 6.48 -26.21
C GLU A 377 -16.91 7.92 -26.67
N SER A 378 -15.67 8.27 -26.97
CA SER A 378 -15.28 9.57 -27.52
C SER A 378 -15.17 9.58 -29.06
N LEU A 379 -15.37 8.42 -29.71
CA LEU A 379 -15.34 8.30 -31.17
C LEU A 379 -16.63 8.87 -31.80
N PRO A 380 -16.54 9.50 -32.99
CA PRO A 380 -17.69 10.13 -33.65
C PRO A 380 -18.90 9.20 -33.84
N SER A 381 -18.65 7.96 -34.30
CA SER A 381 -19.68 6.94 -34.54
C SER A 381 -20.46 6.54 -33.28
N THR A 382 -19.78 6.45 -32.14
CA THR A 382 -20.42 6.15 -30.83
C THR A 382 -21.21 7.35 -30.32
N ILE A 383 -20.74 8.56 -30.58
CA ILE A 383 -21.42 9.80 -30.21
C ILE A 383 -22.75 9.94 -30.96
N GLU A 384 -22.79 9.62 -32.26
CA GLU A 384 -24.02 9.65 -33.07
C GLU A 384 -25.06 8.63 -32.59
N LYS A 385 -24.65 7.38 -32.32
CA LYS A 385 -25.53 6.37 -31.72
C LYS A 385 -26.08 6.81 -30.37
N LYS A 386 -25.26 7.44 -29.52
CA LYS A 386 -25.71 8.02 -28.25
C LYS A 386 -26.56 9.26 -28.44
N LYS A 387 -26.37 10.09 -29.47
CA LYS A 387 -27.24 11.24 -29.78
C LYS A 387 -28.65 10.78 -30.11
N ALA A 388 -28.82 9.71 -30.89
CA ALA A 388 -30.14 9.12 -31.16
C ALA A 388 -30.83 8.65 -29.87
N LEU A 389 -30.10 7.92 -29.01
CA LEU A 389 -30.60 7.49 -27.70
C LEU A 389 -30.90 8.67 -26.76
N LYS A 390 -30.04 9.70 -26.76
CA LYS A 390 -30.20 10.91 -25.95
C LYS A 390 -31.36 11.77 -26.43
N ALA A 391 -31.68 11.76 -27.73
CA ALA A 391 -32.86 12.40 -28.29
C ALA A 391 -34.15 11.71 -27.81
N ILE A 392 -34.16 10.37 -27.75
CA ILE A 392 -35.26 9.59 -27.15
C ILE A 392 -35.43 9.94 -25.67
N VAL A 393 -34.32 9.95 -24.91
CA VAL A 393 -34.32 10.35 -23.48
C VAL A 393 -34.70 11.82 -23.29
N GLN A 394 -34.34 12.72 -24.21
CA GLN A 394 -34.75 14.13 -24.16
C GLN A 394 -36.23 14.31 -24.46
N LYS A 395 -36.80 13.55 -25.40
CA LYS A 395 -38.25 13.52 -25.63
C LYS A 395 -38.98 13.05 -24.37
N PHE A 396 -38.48 11.98 -23.74
CA PHE A 396 -38.98 11.53 -22.43
C PHE A 396 -38.84 12.61 -21.35
N ASN A 397 -37.67 13.23 -21.19
CA ASN A 397 -37.44 14.30 -20.21
C ASN A 397 -38.28 15.58 -20.45
N LYS A 398 -38.61 15.88 -21.71
CA LYS A 398 -39.51 16.99 -22.05
C LYS A 398 -40.95 16.65 -21.68
N ALA A 399 -41.42 15.44 -22.01
CA ALA A 399 -42.72 14.94 -21.54
C ALA A 399 -42.79 14.94 -20.00
N VAL A 400 -41.68 14.64 -19.34
CA VAL A 400 -41.48 14.72 -17.89
C VAL A 400 -41.57 16.15 -17.34
N GLU A 401 -40.94 17.12 -17.99
CA GLU A 401 -41.02 18.54 -17.61
C GLU A 401 -42.39 19.16 -17.87
N GLU A 402 -43.06 18.72 -18.93
CA GLU A 402 -44.44 19.10 -19.25
C GLU A 402 -45.42 18.51 -18.21
N ALA A 403 -45.19 17.27 -17.77
CA ALA A 403 -45.87 16.69 -16.61
C ALA A 403 -45.58 17.43 -15.29
N LYS A 404 -44.41 18.09 -15.14
CA LYS A 404 -44.11 18.98 -14.00
C LYS A 404 -44.86 20.31 -14.08
N ARG A 405 -44.97 20.89 -15.27
CA ARG A 405 -45.71 22.15 -15.49
C ARG A 405 -47.22 21.98 -15.27
N THR A 406 -47.75 20.80 -15.58
CA THR A 406 -49.17 20.45 -15.39
C THR A 406 -49.52 19.94 -13.99
N GLY A 407 -48.57 19.95 -13.03
CA GLY A 407 -48.79 19.50 -11.64
C GLY A 407 -48.79 17.98 -11.43
N LYS A 408 -48.78 17.16 -12.49
CA LYS A 408 -48.80 15.69 -12.42
C LYS A 408 -47.47 15.04 -12.00
N ALA A 409 -46.36 15.76 -11.97
CA ALA A 409 -45.05 15.18 -11.68
C ALA A 409 -44.84 14.71 -10.23
N ALA A 410 -45.63 15.19 -9.29
CA ALA A 410 -45.61 14.70 -7.91
C ALA A 410 -46.20 13.28 -7.79
N GLU A 411 -47.09 12.89 -8.70
CA GLU A 411 -47.61 11.53 -8.88
C GLU A 411 -46.69 10.72 -9.81
N LEU A 412 -46.35 11.28 -10.97
CA LEU A 412 -45.37 10.82 -11.99
C LEU A 412 -44.05 10.24 -11.45
N GLY A 413 -43.45 10.96 -10.50
CA GLY A 413 -42.09 10.76 -10.04
C GLY A 413 -41.94 9.77 -8.88
N LYS A 414 -43.04 9.20 -8.38
CA LYS A 414 -43.02 8.16 -7.35
C LYS A 414 -42.81 6.80 -8.00
N VAL A 415 -42.09 5.92 -7.32
CA VAL A 415 -41.97 4.51 -7.72
C VAL A 415 -43.21 3.78 -7.20
N GLU A 416 -44.04 3.29 -8.10
CA GLU A 416 -45.21 2.46 -7.78
C GLU A 416 -44.88 0.98 -8.01
N PHE A 417 -45.45 0.13 -7.16
CA PHE A 417 -45.15 -1.31 -7.12
C PHE A 417 -46.43 -2.11 -7.32
N ASP A 418 -46.43 -3.04 -8.27
CA ASP A 418 -47.44 -4.11 -8.31
C ASP A 418 -47.16 -5.14 -7.19
N LYS A 419 -48.10 -6.09 -6.94
CA LYS A 419 -47.99 -7.10 -5.86
C LYS A 419 -46.58 -7.71 -5.80
N PHE A 420 -45.92 -7.51 -4.66
CA PHE A 420 -44.53 -7.92 -4.44
C PHE A 420 -44.36 -9.44 -4.60
N ASN A 421 -43.38 -9.86 -5.40
CA ASN A 421 -42.97 -11.24 -5.55
C ASN A 421 -41.43 -11.30 -5.62
N PHE A 422 -40.84 -12.22 -4.85
CA PHE A 422 -39.38 -12.38 -4.72
C PHE A 422 -38.68 -12.80 -6.01
N ILE A 423 -39.42 -13.31 -7.00
CA ILE A 423 -38.87 -13.79 -8.27
C ILE A 423 -38.91 -12.68 -9.33
N LYS A 424 -40.07 -12.07 -9.54
CA LYS A 424 -40.30 -10.97 -10.50
C LYS A 424 -41.49 -10.13 -10.04
N PHE A 425 -41.36 -8.81 -10.12
CA PHE A 425 -42.50 -7.89 -9.99
C PHE A 425 -42.32 -6.69 -10.90
N ASP A 426 -43.42 -6.07 -11.29
CA ASP A 426 -43.39 -4.89 -12.14
C ASP A 426 -43.30 -3.63 -11.30
N MET A 427 -42.41 -2.74 -11.73
CA MET A 427 -42.20 -1.42 -11.15
C MET A 427 -42.61 -0.37 -12.15
N ARG A 428 -43.55 0.50 -11.77
CA ARG A 428 -43.90 1.66 -12.58
C ARG A 428 -43.11 2.86 -12.10
N PHE A 429 -42.41 3.48 -13.03
CA PHE A 429 -41.71 4.73 -12.75
C PHE A 429 -41.78 5.61 -14.00
N TRP A 430 -42.35 6.81 -13.86
CA TRP A 430 -42.59 7.71 -15.00
C TRP A 430 -43.48 7.11 -16.11
N GLY A 431 -44.45 6.26 -15.75
CA GLY A 431 -45.37 5.66 -16.73
C GLY A 431 -44.79 4.50 -17.55
N GLU A 432 -43.52 4.13 -17.35
CA GLU A 432 -42.91 2.93 -17.92
C GLU A 432 -42.88 1.80 -16.88
N THR A 433 -43.22 0.58 -17.32
CA THR A 433 -43.13 -0.65 -16.51
C THR A 433 -41.75 -1.28 -16.68
N PHE A 434 -41.05 -1.45 -15.56
CA PHE A 434 -39.77 -2.13 -15.48
C PHE A 434 -39.92 -3.44 -14.70
N VAL A 435 -39.46 -4.55 -15.27
CA VAL A 435 -39.45 -5.84 -14.59
C VAL A 435 -38.31 -5.87 -13.59
N ALA A 436 -38.63 -5.80 -12.31
CA ALA A 436 -37.69 -6.01 -11.24
C ALA A 436 -37.41 -7.51 -11.05
N ARG A 437 -36.13 -7.88 -10.97
CA ARG A 437 -35.70 -9.26 -10.68
C ARG A 437 -34.83 -9.31 -9.42
N PRO A 438 -35.45 -9.39 -8.22
CA PRO A 438 -34.74 -9.30 -6.93
C PRO A 438 -33.60 -10.30 -6.77
N LEU A 439 -33.80 -11.55 -7.16
CA LEU A 439 -32.79 -12.58 -7.00
C LEU A 439 -31.53 -12.31 -7.85
N THR A 440 -31.69 -11.88 -9.10
CA THR A 440 -30.54 -11.49 -9.94
C THR A 440 -29.83 -10.24 -9.39
N MET A 441 -30.56 -9.32 -8.76
CA MET A 441 -29.95 -8.20 -8.05
C MET A 441 -29.14 -8.66 -6.84
N LEU A 442 -29.65 -9.62 -6.08
CA LEU A 442 -28.94 -10.18 -4.93
C LEU A 442 -27.64 -10.87 -5.37
N ILE A 443 -27.72 -11.80 -6.32
CA ILE A 443 -26.56 -12.56 -6.80
C ILE A 443 -25.55 -11.64 -7.48
N GLY A 444 -26.02 -10.74 -8.36
CA GLY A 444 -25.17 -9.72 -8.98
C GLY A 444 -24.53 -8.82 -7.92
N GLY A 445 -25.29 -8.43 -6.90
CA GLY A 445 -24.80 -7.68 -5.75
C GLY A 445 -23.65 -8.40 -5.03
N ILE A 446 -23.78 -9.70 -4.73
CA ILE A 446 -22.73 -10.49 -4.07
C ILE A 446 -21.42 -10.47 -4.87
N ILE A 447 -21.50 -10.76 -6.16
CA ILE A 447 -20.32 -10.80 -7.04
C ILE A 447 -19.66 -9.41 -7.09
N MET A 448 -20.47 -8.38 -7.28
CA MET A 448 -19.99 -7.02 -7.48
C MET A 448 -19.45 -6.42 -6.18
N GLY A 449 -20.08 -6.71 -5.04
CA GLY A 449 -19.61 -6.34 -3.70
C GLY A 449 -18.30 -7.04 -3.34
N MET A 450 -18.17 -8.34 -3.66
CA MET A 450 -16.93 -9.10 -3.52
C MET A 450 -15.79 -8.44 -4.29
N ILE A 451 -15.97 -8.16 -5.59
CA ILE A 451 -14.93 -7.54 -6.42
C ILE A 451 -14.61 -6.13 -5.89
N ALA A 452 -15.64 -5.31 -5.66
CA ALA A 452 -15.48 -3.92 -5.25
C ALA A 452 -14.72 -3.76 -3.93
N SER A 453 -15.04 -4.55 -2.90
CA SER A 453 -14.34 -4.49 -1.61
C SER A 453 -12.97 -5.18 -1.64
N SER A 454 -12.76 -6.16 -2.53
CA SER A 454 -11.46 -6.79 -2.73
C SER A 454 -10.42 -5.79 -3.24
N PHE A 455 -10.82 -4.91 -4.16
CA PHE A 455 -9.97 -3.86 -4.70
C PHE A 455 -9.98 -2.57 -3.86
N GLY A 456 -10.95 -2.43 -2.95
CA GLY A 456 -11.11 -1.22 -2.13
C GLY A 456 -11.47 0.00 -2.97
N VAL A 457 -12.34 -0.17 -3.96
CA VAL A 457 -12.66 0.86 -4.98
C VAL A 457 -14.11 1.33 -4.94
N GLY A 458 -14.91 0.80 -4.01
CA GLY A 458 -16.33 1.16 -3.79
C GLY A 458 -17.31 0.65 -4.86
N GLY A 459 -16.84 0.18 -6.01
CA GLY A 459 -17.65 -0.61 -6.97
C GLY A 459 -18.58 0.17 -7.89
N GLY A 460 -18.74 1.49 -7.69
CA GLY A 460 -19.66 2.31 -8.47
C GLY A 460 -19.46 2.22 -9.99
N PHE A 461 -18.20 2.17 -10.47
CA PHE A 461 -17.89 2.04 -11.90
C PHE A 461 -18.38 0.72 -12.52
N MET A 462 -18.56 -0.31 -11.70
CA MET A 462 -19.09 -1.61 -12.14
C MET A 462 -20.61 -1.66 -11.99
N PHE A 463 -21.17 -1.02 -10.95
CA PHE A 463 -22.61 -1.04 -10.70
C PHE A 463 -23.40 -0.37 -11.83
N MET A 464 -22.90 0.74 -12.38
CA MET A 464 -23.60 1.45 -13.46
C MET A 464 -23.78 0.57 -14.72
N PRO A 465 -22.72 -0.03 -15.31
CA PRO A 465 -22.87 -0.99 -16.41
C PRO A 465 -23.76 -2.18 -16.07
N PHE A 466 -23.68 -2.72 -14.84
CA PHE A 466 -24.55 -3.81 -14.41
C PHE A 466 -26.03 -3.40 -14.49
N MET A 467 -26.39 -2.24 -13.96
CA MET A 467 -27.78 -1.75 -14.01
C MET A 467 -28.24 -1.44 -15.42
N THR A 468 -27.44 -0.71 -16.21
CA THR A 468 -27.91 -0.20 -17.50
C THR A 468 -27.84 -1.23 -18.61
N THR A 469 -26.85 -2.11 -18.60
CA THR A 469 -26.58 -3.05 -19.71
C THR A 469 -27.11 -4.44 -19.42
N PHE A 470 -26.99 -4.94 -18.17
CA PHE A 470 -27.47 -6.27 -17.82
C PHE A 470 -28.91 -6.26 -17.33
N MET A 471 -29.29 -5.29 -16.50
CA MET A 471 -30.66 -5.17 -15.98
C MET A 471 -31.58 -4.31 -16.86
N GLY A 472 -31.01 -3.57 -17.83
CA GLY A 472 -31.79 -2.69 -18.72
C GLY A 472 -32.40 -1.48 -18.01
N TYR A 473 -31.95 -1.15 -16.80
CA TYR A 473 -32.52 -0.04 -16.04
C TYR A 473 -32.09 1.31 -16.60
N PRO A 474 -33.01 2.28 -16.69
CA PRO A 474 -32.70 3.63 -17.11
C PRO A 474 -31.79 4.32 -16.10
N MET A 475 -31.01 5.30 -16.56
CA MET A 475 -29.96 5.92 -15.75
C MET A 475 -30.48 6.59 -14.48
N TYR A 476 -31.66 7.20 -14.52
CA TYR A 476 -32.28 7.85 -13.36
C TYR A 476 -32.64 6.85 -12.24
N LEU A 477 -32.85 5.57 -12.58
CA LEU A 477 -33.13 4.48 -11.65
C LEU A 477 -31.82 3.82 -11.21
N ALA A 478 -30.90 3.62 -12.14
CA ALA A 478 -29.60 3.00 -11.91
C ALA A 478 -28.72 3.79 -10.93
N VAL A 479 -28.68 5.12 -11.04
CA VAL A 479 -27.83 5.99 -10.22
C VAL A 479 -28.12 5.86 -8.71
N PRO A 480 -29.36 6.05 -8.22
CA PRO A 480 -29.64 5.90 -6.78
C PRO A 480 -29.37 4.48 -6.26
N ILE A 481 -29.67 3.43 -7.05
CA ILE A 481 -29.39 2.04 -6.67
C ILE A 481 -27.86 1.81 -6.57
N ALA A 482 -27.07 2.33 -7.52
CA ALA A 482 -25.62 2.21 -7.51
C ALA A 482 -24.97 2.98 -6.34
N LEU A 483 -25.53 4.14 -5.96
CA LEU A 483 -25.07 4.87 -4.77
C LEU A 483 -25.32 4.05 -3.49
N ALA A 484 -26.48 3.41 -3.37
CA ALA A 484 -26.80 2.55 -2.22
C ALA A 484 -25.87 1.34 -2.16
N GLY A 485 -25.58 0.73 -3.32
CA GLY A 485 -24.58 -0.34 -3.43
C GLY A 485 -23.17 0.11 -3.06
N THR A 486 -22.76 1.33 -3.44
CA THR A 486 -21.44 1.87 -3.11
C THR A 486 -21.30 2.10 -1.60
N PHE A 487 -22.36 2.61 -0.98
CA PHE A 487 -22.44 2.77 0.46
C PHE A 487 -22.36 1.41 1.17
N ALA A 488 -23.19 0.44 0.78
CA ALA A 488 -23.20 -0.91 1.35
C ALA A 488 -21.85 -1.63 1.22
N THR A 489 -21.19 -1.50 0.05
CA THR A 489 -19.83 -2.06 -0.17
C THR A 489 -18.84 -1.50 0.84
N SER A 490 -18.90 -0.18 1.05
CA SER A 490 -17.96 0.52 1.91
C SER A 490 -18.18 0.15 3.38
N CYS A 491 -19.44 0.11 3.84
CA CYS A 491 -19.80 -0.37 5.18
C CYS A 491 -19.29 -1.80 5.43
N GLY A 492 -19.68 -2.75 4.58
CA GLY A 492 -19.31 -4.17 4.73
C GLY A 492 -17.81 -4.40 4.62
N GLY A 493 -17.16 -3.74 3.65
CA GLY A 493 -15.73 -3.85 3.44
C GLY A 493 -14.91 -3.29 4.60
N ILE A 494 -15.17 -2.05 5.03
CA ILE A 494 -14.45 -1.42 6.15
C ILE A 494 -14.61 -2.25 7.43
N ALA A 495 -15.85 -2.64 7.76
CA ALA A 495 -16.14 -3.44 8.95
C ALA A 495 -15.33 -4.73 8.95
N LYS A 496 -15.30 -5.47 7.82
CA LYS A 496 -14.52 -6.70 7.74
C LYS A 496 -13.00 -6.46 7.77
N TYR A 497 -12.48 -5.43 7.10
CA TYR A 497 -11.04 -5.12 7.15
C TYR A 497 -10.60 -4.82 8.59
N ILE A 498 -11.39 -4.04 9.34
CA ILE A 498 -11.14 -3.75 10.76
C ILE A 498 -11.13 -5.05 11.58
N LEU A 499 -12.13 -5.92 11.42
CA LEU A 499 -12.20 -7.22 12.11
C LEU A 499 -11.02 -8.15 11.78
N MET A 500 -10.40 -7.98 10.62
CA MET A 500 -9.23 -8.77 10.20
C MET A 500 -7.89 -8.18 10.70
N GLY A 501 -7.92 -7.04 11.40
CA GLY A 501 -6.74 -6.31 11.90
C GLY A 501 -6.19 -5.25 10.94
N TYR A 502 -6.90 -4.94 9.86
CA TYR A 502 -6.49 -3.94 8.86
C TYR A 502 -7.23 -2.63 9.06
N GLN A 503 -6.65 -1.75 9.88
CA GLN A 503 -7.23 -0.45 10.18
C GLN A 503 -7.11 0.51 8.98
N PRO A 504 -8.15 1.34 8.70
CA PRO A 504 -7.97 2.54 7.88
C PRO A 504 -6.99 3.51 8.55
N ASP A 505 -6.28 4.28 7.75
CA ASP A 505 -5.59 5.46 8.28
C ASP A 505 -6.61 6.60 8.41
N TRP A 506 -7.19 6.78 9.61
CA TRP A 506 -8.33 7.69 9.80
C TRP A 506 -8.03 9.14 9.42
N ILE A 507 -6.82 9.63 9.69
CA ILE A 507 -6.43 11.01 9.34
C ILE A 507 -6.28 11.13 7.83
N MET A 508 -5.60 10.18 7.19
CA MET A 508 -5.49 10.16 5.73
C MET A 508 -6.86 10.01 5.06
N ALA A 509 -7.71 9.13 5.60
CA ALA A 509 -9.05 8.87 5.12
C ALA A 509 -9.92 10.13 5.21
N ALA A 510 -9.83 10.89 6.31
CA ALA A 510 -10.50 12.18 6.46
C ALA A 510 -9.98 13.23 5.47
N CYS A 511 -8.66 13.33 5.27
CA CYS A 511 -8.08 14.24 4.28
C CYS A 511 -8.53 13.90 2.86
N ILE A 512 -8.55 12.59 2.52
CA ILE A 512 -9.00 12.10 1.23
C ILE A 512 -10.50 12.38 1.04
N ALA A 513 -11.33 12.08 2.06
CA ALA A 513 -12.76 12.33 2.01
C ALA A 513 -13.07 13.83 1.86
N GLY A 514 -12.45 14.68 2.67
CA GLY A 514 -12.62 16.13 2.62
C GLY A 514 -12.19 16.72 1.27
N GLY A 515 -11.01 16.33 0.78
CA GLY A 515 -10.54 16.73 -0.55
C GLY A 515 -11.53 16.30 -1.63
N ALA A 516 -11.89 15.02 -1.68
CA ALA A 516 -12.76 14.50 -2.72
C ALA A 516 -14.19 15.06 -2.68
N ILE A 517 -14.75 15.35 -1.49
CA ILE A 517 -16.04 16.03 -1.36
C ILE A 517 -15.93 17.46 -1.92
N GLY A 518 -14.90 18.22 -1.53
CA GLY A 518 -14.67 19.56 -2.07
C GLY A 518 -14.50 19.54 -3.58
N GLY A 519 -13.73 18.58 -4.09
CA GLY A 519 -13.54 18.36 -5.53
C GLY A 519 -14.85 17.99 -6.22
N GLY A 520 -15.69 17.20 -5.56
CA GLY A 520 -17.02 16.83 -6.04
C GLY A 520 -18.02 17.99 -6.07
N MET A 521 -17.85 19.01 -5.23
CA MET A 521 -18.65 20.24 -5.28
C MET A 521 -18.20 21.18 -6.40
N VAL A 522 -16.91 21.21 -6.71
CA VAL A 522 -16.34 22.05 -7.79
C VAL A 522 -16.45 21.37 -9.16
N GLY A 523 -16.36 20.04 -9.20
CA GLY A 523 -16.39 19.21 -10.39
C GLY A 523 -17.50 19.52 -11.38
N PRO A 524 -18.79 19.66 -10.97
CA PRO A 524 -19.88 19.98 -11.89
C PRO A 524 -19.71 21.34 -12.56
N ARG A 525 -19.12 22.32 -11.86
CA ARG A 525 -18.87 23.66 -12.41
C ARG A 525 -17.78 23.63 -13.48
N ILE A 526 -16.74 22.83 -13.26
CA ILE A 526 -15.66 22.60 -14.23
C ILE A 526 -16.18 21.80 -15.42
N GLN A 527 -16.95 20.73 -15.19
CA GLN A 527 -17.50 19.86 -16.23
C GLN A 527 -18.36 20.64 -17.24
N LYS A 528 -19.11 21.65 -16.80
CA LYS A 528 -19.91 22.51 -17.69
C LYS A 528 -19.07 23.38 -18.65
N LYS A 529 -17.81 23.66 -18.29
CA LYS A 529 -16.90 24.51 -19.09
C LYS A 529 -16.00 23.71 -20.04
N LEU A 530 -15.93 22.39 -19.89
CA LEU A 530 -15.03 21.54 -20.68
C LEU A 530 -15.81 20.72 -21.73
N PRO A 531 -15.29 20.59 -22.97
CA PRO A 531 -15.88 19.71 -23.97
C PRO A 531 -15.91 18.25 -23.48
N GLU A 532 -17.05 17.58 -23.60
CA GLU A 532 -17.24 16.18 -23.16
C GLU A 532 -16.20 15.23 -23.77
N ILE A 533 -15.84 15.46 -25.05
CA ILE A 533 -14.86 14.66 -25.79
C ILE A 533 -13.46 14.80 -25.19
N PHE A 534 -13.02 16.04 -24.94
CA PHE A 534 -11.72 16.32 -24.32
C PHE A 534 -11.60 15.60 -22.99
N LEU A 535 -12.68 15.64 -22.21
CA LEU A 535 -12.74 15.07 -20.89
C LEU A 535 -12.61 13.54 -20.90
N LYS A 536 -13.40 12.86 -21.73
CA LYS A 536 -13.31 11.40 -21.90
C LYS A 536 -11.92 10.95 -22.34
N ARG A 537 -11.28 11.69 -23.27
CA ARG A 537 -9.94 11.38 -23.79
C ARG A 537 -8.84 11.58 -22.75
N MET A 538 -8.86 12.71 -22.03
CA MET A 538 -7.91 12.99 -20.95
C MET A 538 -7.96 11.90 -19.87
N LEU A 539 -9.16 11.46 -19.50
CA LEU A 539 -9.39 10.42 -18.51
C LEU A 539 -8.96 9.03 -19.00
N ALA A 540 -9.28 8.69 -20.24
CA ALA A 540 -8.81 7.46 -20.86
C ALA A 540 -7.27 7.39 -20.83
N LEU A 541 -6.61 8.49 -21.20
CA LEU A 541 -5.15 8.61 -21.14
C LEU A 541 -4.62 8.43 -19.71
N ALA A 542 -5.22 9.08 -18.72
CA ALA A 542 -4.81 8.94 -17.32
C ALA A 542 -4.92 7.48 -16.82
N LEU A 543 -6.00 6.77 -17.16
CA LEU A 543 -6.17 5.36 -16.82
C LEU A 543 -5.17 4.45 -17.53
N ILE A 544 -4.87 4.72 -18.81
CA ILE A 544 -3.84 3.99 -19.56
C ILE A 544 -2.46 4.23 -18.94
N ILE A 545 -2.14 5.45 -18.51
CA ILE A 545 -0.89 5.76 -17.78
C ILE A 545 -0.80 4.96 -16.47
N VAL A 546 -1.89 4.89 -15.70
CA VAL A 546 -1.94 4.07 -14.47
C VAL A 546 -1.73 2.59 -14.80
N PHE A 547 -2.39 2.07 -15.84
CA PHE A 547 -2.19 0.70 -16.34
C PHE A 547 -0.73 0.44 -16.68
N MET A 548 -0.10 1.29 -17.50
CA MET A 548 1.29 1.14 -17.93
C MET A 548 2.25 1.13 -16.73
N LYS A 549 2.05 2.05 -15.77
CA LYS A 549 2.84 2.13 -14.54
C LYS A 549 2.71 0.90 -13.66
N TYR A 550 1.53 0.30 -13.60
CA TYR A 550 1.22 -0.81 -12.69
C TYR A 550 1.57 -2.19 -13.24
N THR A 551 1.37 -2.37 -14.54
CA THR A 551 1.74 -3.60 -15.25
C THR A 551 3.23 -3.65 -15.59
N LYS A 552 3.92 -2.50 -15.52
CA LYS A 552 5.36 -2.37 -15.82
C LYS A 552 5.69 -2.75 -17.27
N LEU A 553 4.72 -2.58 -18.18
CA LEU A 553 4.86 -2.85 -19.62
C LEU A 553 5.90 -1.94 -20.29
N LEU A 554 6.08 -0.70 -19.78
CA LEU A 554 7.08 0.24 -20.29
C LEU A 554 8.33 0.25 -19.39
N PRO A 555 9.52 -0.12 -19.92
CA PRO A 555 10.77 -0.17 -19.14
C PRO A 555 11.20 1.17 -18.53
N PHE A 556 10.86 2.31 -19.16
CA PHE A 556 11.24 3.64 -18.69
C PHE A 556 10.33 4.20 -17.56
N MET A 557 9.15 3.61 -17.35
CA MET A 557 8.23 3.98 -16.26
C MET A 557 8.45 3.15 -14.98
N ARG A 558 9.60 2.47 -14.88
CA ARG A 558 9.93 1.48 -13.83
C ARG A 558 10.13 2.04 -12.44
#